data_AF-A0A948MDJ2-F1
#
_entry.id   AF-A0A948MDJ2-F1
#
_cell.length_a   1.000
_cell.length_b   1.000
_cell.length_c   1.000
_cell.angle_alpha   90.00
_cell.angle_beta   90.00
_cell.angle_gamma   90.00
#
_symmetry.space_group_name_H-M   'P 1'
#
loop_
_entity.id
_entity.type
_entity.pdbx_description
1 polymer ?
#
loop_
_entity_poly.entity_id
_entity_poly.type
_entity_poly.pdbx_seq_one_letter_code
_entity_poly.pdbx_strand_id
1 'polypeptide(L)'
;MTAIPDASSRPPDLLRTRMSRPSADAACLVTAGVLLAAAVIAAIGQRQPWALVPVAIAAALLGLLALRVRQQGNALRQAQTRALSLAAEAARAQARDRVEHTHDAQVRQVLDVSRTAMMIADNDHVIRYVNQSVVTLLRNQQASLREAFPDFDAERLVGSSIHRFHANPDRIRAILNTLMATHHGRVRIGPVHFAQVVTPVFDAKGQRQGFAVEWHDRTHELLLEHAVADIVEAASKGDLDRRLQATDGGASFLNGLTGGINQLLDSVGGTVGEIRRVLSALADGDLDQRMRGDFHGSFQAMQRDANATAEQLTAMVERIKQCTGSISLAASEIASGNDDLSERTERQAAHLEETAASMEELTSTVRQNAEHARQASALAHGAHDVATRGSQVVSEVVTTMDAIQTASHRIGDITRVIDGIAFQTNILALNAAVEAARAGEQGRGFAVVASEVRSLAQRSAEAAKEIKGLIDASVVQVTDGARLVQDAGQTMGEIVSSVAGVSGIMAEISSASQEQAAGIDQVNRTVAQMDDATQQNAALVEEASAAARLLEAQAADLTQAVAVFRHQEQAYRPAAVA
;
A
#
# COMPACT_ATOMS: atom_id res chain seq x y z
N MET A 1 -12.44 26.90 -67.57
CA MET A 1 -12.79 28.34 -67.56
C MET A 1 -11.60 29.06 -66.96
N THR A 2 -10.90 30.02 -67.54
CA THR A 2 -11.06 30.85 -68.75
C THR A 2 -9.73 31.65 -68.81
N ALA A 3 -8.96 31.57 -69.90
CA ALA A 3 -8.88 32.59 -70.97
C ALA A 3 -7.99 33.84 -70.67
N ILE A 4 -6.91 33.90 -71.44
CA ILE A 4 -6.11 35.03 -72.01
C ILE A 4 -7.01 36.24 -72.44
N PRO A 5 -6.59 37.55 -72.47
CA PRO A 5 -5.57 38.18 -73.35
C PRO A 5 -4.73 39.33 -72.73
N ASP A 6 -3.54 39.75 -73.21
CA ASP A 6 -3.02 40.24 -74.52
C ASP A 6 -3.44 41.67 -74.93
N ALA A 7 -2.54 42.35 -75.68
CA ALA A 7 -2.56 43.68 -76.32
C ALA A 7 -1.83 44.80 -75.54
N SER A 8 -0.73 45.45 -75.97
CA SER A 8 -0.21 45.99 -77.25
C SER A 8 -0.24 47.53 -77.25
N SER A 9 0.92 48.19 -77.44
CA SER A 9 1.05 49.42 -78.26
C SER A 9 2.51 49.91 -78.36
N ARG A 10 3.04 49.94 -79.60
CA ARG A 10 4.21 50.70 -80.12
C ARG A 10 3.80 52.16 -80.51
N PRO A 11 4.64 52.98 -81.18
CA PRO A 11 5.86 53.74 -80.81
C PRO A 11 5.67 55.27 -81.09
N PRO A 12 6.72 56.13 -81.25
CA PRO A 12 7.26 56.37 -82.60
C PRO A 12 8.77 56.67 -82.75
N ASP A 13 9.22 56.52 -84.00
CA ASP A 13 10.46 56.97 -84.65
C ASP A 13 10.83 58.44 -84.40
N LEU A 14 12.13 58.80 -84.54
CA LEU A 14 12.61 59.75 -85.57
C LEU A 14 14.14 60.02 -85.54
N LEU A 15 14.69 60.07 -86.76
CA LEU A 15 15.88 60.81 -87.27
C LEU A 15 17.25 60.12 -87.36
N ARG A 16 17.42 59.51 -88.55
CA ARG A 16 18.63 59.36 -89.37
C ARG A 16 19.52 60.62 -89.37
N THR A 17 20.84 60.42 -89.42
CA THR A 17 21.71 61.15 -90.39
C THR A 17 22.89 60.28 -90.82
N ARG A 18 23.02 60.16 -92.14
CA ARG A 18 24.12 59.52 -92.88
C ARG A 18 25.39 60.36 -92.75
N MET A 19 26.56 59.74 -92.57
CA MET A 19 27.79 60.24 -93.19
C MET A 19 28.63 59.08 -93.74
N SER A 20 28.99 59.26 -95.00
CA SER A 20 29.64 58.37 -95.95
C SER A 20 31.16 58.32 -95.78
N ARG A 21 31.73 57.17 -96.23
CA ARG A 21 33.15 56.80 -96.36
C ARG A 21 34.06 57.87 -97.00
N PRO A 22 35.39 57.66 -96.93
CA PRO A 22 36.05 57.31 -98.19
C PRO A 22 36.98 56.08 -98.09
N SER A 23 36.89 55.24 -99.11
CA SER A 23 37.76 54.11 -99.42
C SER A 23 39.16 54.59 -99.81
N ALA A 24 40.17 53.85 -99.38
CA ALA A 24 41.59 54.07 -99.62
C ALA A 24 42.03 53.65 -101.05
N ASP A 25 41.26 54.03 -102.09
CA ASP A 25 41.60 53.73 -103.50
C ASP A 25 42.24 54.90 -104.26
N ALA A 26 42.42 56.07 -103.62
CA ALA A 26 42.94 57.26 -104.31
C ALA A 26 44.47 57.41 -104.30
N ALA A 27 45.21 56.61 -103.52
CA ALA A 27 46.67 56.73 -103.40
C ALA A 27 47.46 55.87 -104.42
N CYS A 28 46.80 54.91 -105.09
CA CYS A 28 47.46 53.99 -106.03
C CYS A 28 47.54 54.52 -107.47
N LEU A 29 46.73 55.54 -107.82
CA LEU A 29 46.65 56.06 -109.19
C LEU A 29 47.73 57.11 -109.54
N VAL A 30 48.43 57.67 -108.55
CA VAL A 30 49.44 58.72 -108.78
C VAL A 30 50.85 58.14 -109.00
N THR A 31 51.14 56.94 -108.50
CA THR A 31 52.44 56.26 -108.71
C THR A 31 52.52 55.53 -110.05
N ALA A 32 51.39 55.10 -110.64
CA ALA A 32 51.38 54.45 -111.95
C ALA A 32 51.60 55.42 -113.13
N GLY A 33 51.26 56.71 -112.99
CA GLY A 33 51.39 57.71 -114.06
C GLY A 33 52.82 58.21 -114.29
N VAL A 34 53.68 58.21 -113.26
CA VAL A 34 55.04 58.77 -113.35
C VAL A 34 56.02 57.80 -114.05
N LEU A 35 55.80 56.48 -113.96
CA LEU A 35 56.63 55.48 -114.64
C LEU A 35 56.32 55.37 -116.14
N LEU A 36 55.07 55.62 -116.56
CA LEU A 36 54.67 55.62 -117.97
C LEU A 36 55.21 56.84 -118.73
N ALA A 37 55.33 58.00 -118.08
CA ALA A 37 55.92 59.20 -118.68
C ALA A 37 57.43 59.07 -118.93
N ALA A 38 58.16 58.37 -118.06
CA ALA A 38 59.60 58.13 -118.23
C ALA A 38 59.92 57.21 -119.42
N ALA A 39 59.04 56.23 -119.73
CA ALA A 39 59.21 55.32 -120.86
C ALA A 39 58.99 56.02 -122.22
N VAL A 40 58.06 56.98 -122.30
CA VAL A 40 57.80 57.77 -123.52
C VAL A 40 58.94 58.75 -123.80
N ILE A 41 59.58 59.30 -122.76
CA ILE A 41 60.73 60.22 -122.90
C ILE A 41 61.97 59.46 -123.43
N ALA A 42 62.17 58.19 -123.07
CA ALA A 42 63.27 57.37 -123.58
C ALA A 42 63.08 56.92 -125.04
N ALA A 43 61.84 56.70 -125.50
CA ALA A 43 61.54 56.23 -126.85
C ALA A 43 61.61 57.33 -127.94
N ILE A 44 61.44 58.60 -127.57
CA ILE A 44 61.42 59.74 -128.51
C ILE A 44 62.80 60.46 -128.57
N GLY A 45 63.66 60.25 -127.56
CA GLY A 45 64.96 60.93 -127.43
C GLY A 45 66.03 60.60 -128.49
N GLN A 46 65.88 59.55 -129.30
CA GLN A 46 66.87 59.21 -130.34
C GLN A 46 66.60 59.82 -131.72
N ARG A 47 65.46 60.52 -131.96
CA ARG A 47 65.10 60.98 -133.32
C ARG A 47 64.93 62.49 -133.52
N GLN A 48 64.65 63.31 -132.49
CA GLN A 48 64.41 64.76 -132.65
C GLN A 48 64.68 65.53 -131.32
N PRO A 49 65.85 66.19 -131.12
CA PRO A 49 66.19 66.81 -129.82
C PRO A 49 65.47 68.14 -129.49
N TRP A 50 64.71 68.76 -130.40
CA TRP A 50 64.03 70.03 -130.12
C TRP A 50 62.68 69.90 -129.38
N ALA A 51 62.17 68.68 -129.17
CA ALA A 51 60.85 68.42 -128.57
C ALA A 51 60.82 68.39 -127.02
N LEU A 52 61.93 68.63 -126.31
CA LEU A 52 62.01 68.48 -124.84
C LEU A 52 61.69 69.76 -124.03
N VAL A 53 61.65 70.93 -124.65
CA VAL A 53 61.44 72.21 -123.96
C VAL A 53 60.04 72.37 -123.31
N PRO A 54 58.91 71.95 -123.93
CA PRO A 54 57.60 72.16 -123.33
C PRO A 54 57.34 71.28 -122.09
N VAL A 55 57.94 70.09 -122.03
CA VAL A 55 57.72 69.12 -120.94
C VAL A 55 58.42 69.55 -119.64
N ALA A 56 59.61 70.16 -119.74
CA ALA A 56 60.33 70.68 -118.58
C ALA A 56 59.59 71.84 -117.90
N ILE A 57 58.91 72.71 -118.67
CA ILE A 57 58.13 73.84 -118.15
C ILE A 57 56.88 73.34 -117.41
N ALA A 58 56.20 72.31 -117.92
CA ALA A 58 55.02 71.72 -117.28
C ALA A 58 55.37 71.06 -115.92
N ALA A 59 56.52 70.38 -115.82
CA ALA A 59 56.98 69.77 -114.58
C ALA A 59 57.32 70.81 -113.49
N ALA A 60 57.94 71.94 -113.88
CA ALA A 60 58.28 73.02 -112.95
C ALA A 60 57.02 73.73 -112.39
N LEU A 61 56.00 73.95 -113.22
CA LEU A 61 54.73 74.56 -112.79
C LEU A 61 53.93 73.65 -111.83
N LEU A 62 53.93 72.33 -112.05
CA LEU A 62 53.33 71.35 -111.12
C LEU A 62 54.05 71.30 -109.77
N GLY A 63 55.38 71.44 -109.75
CA GLY A 63 56.16 71.54 -108.51
C GLY A 63 55.83 72.78 -107.67
N LEU A 64 55.64 73.94 -108.30
CA LEU A 64 55.25 75.19 -107.64
C LEU A 64 53.81 75.14 -107.09
N LEU A 65 52.88 74.46 -107.78
CA LEU A 65 51.51 74.28 -107.30
C LEU A 65 51.47 73.34 -106.08
N ALA A 66 52.27 72.26 -106.09
CA ALA A 66 52.37 71.32 -104.95
C ALA A 66 52.94 71.99 -103.68
N LEU A 67 53.90 72.92 -103.81
CA LEU A 67 54.43 73.67 -102.67
C LEU A 67 53.38 74.64 -102.07
N ARG A 68 52.56 75.27 -102.91
CA ARG A 68 51.52 76.23 -102.46
C ARG A 68 50.38 75.54 -101.70
N VAL A 69 49.96 74.35 -102.16
CA VAL A 69 48.95 73.53 -101.45
C VAL A 69 49.49 73.03 -100.10
N ARG A 70 50.79 72.72 -100.01
CA ARG A 70 51.41 72.28 -98.75
C ARG A 70 51.57 73.41 -97.72
N GLN A 71 51.80 74.66 -98.15
CA GLN A 71 51.86 75.81 -97.24
C GLN A 71 50.49 76.22 -96.66
N GLN A 72 49.40 76.15 -97.44
CA GLN A 72 48.05 76.42 -96.91
C GLN A 72 47.52 75.31 -95.99
N GLY A 73 47.94 74.05 -96.18
CA GLY A 73 47.54 72.94 -95.32
C GLY A 73 48.10 72.99 -93.88
N ASN A 74 49.28 73.58 -93.67
CA ASN A 74 49.88 73.68 -92.33
C ASN A 74 49.30 74.83 -91.50
N ALA A 75 48.88 75.94 -92.12
CA ALA A 75 48.25 77.06 -91.42
C ALA A 75 46.85 76.71 -90.86
N LEU A 76 46.06 75.90 -91.59
CA LEU A 76 44.76 75.41 -91.09
C LEU A 76 44.90 74.38 -89.96
N ARG A 77 45.91 73.50 -89.99
CA ARG A 77 46.13 72.50 -88.94
C ARG A 77 46.52 73.12 -87.60
N GLN A 78 47.30 74.20 -87.59
CA GLN A 78 47.67 74.92 -86.36
C GLN A 78 46.50 75.71 -85.74
N ALA A 79 45.60 76.27 -86.56
CA ALA A 79 44.40 76.93 -86.07
C ALA A 79 43.39 75.93 -85.47
N GLN A 80 43.26 74.74 -86.07
CA GLN A 80 42.32 73.70 -85.62
C GLN A 80 42.78 73.01 -84.32
N THR A 81 44.09 72.85 -84.09
CA THR A 81 44.61 72.24 -82.85
C THR A 81 44.49 73.15 -81.62
N ARG A 82 44.65 74.48 -81.78
CA ARG A 82 44.46 75.43 -80.67
C ARG A 82 42.99 75.62 -80.28
N ALA A 83 42.06 75.53 -81.22
CA ALA A 83 40.63 75.60 -80.92
C ALA A 83 40.11 74.33 -80.21
N LEU A 84 40.62 73.15 -80.56
CA LEU A 84 40.26 71.88 -79.93
C LEU A 84 40.85 71.71 -78.52
N SER A 85 42.04 72.27 -78.23
CA SER A 85 42.64 72.16 -76.88
C SER A 85 41.90 73.00 -75.84
N LEU A 86 41.47 74.23 -76.19
CA LEU A 86 40.69 75.08 -75.29
C LEU A 86 39.27 74.52 -75.04
N ALA A 87 38.64 73.90 -76.04
CA ALA A 87 37.35 73.23 -75.86
C ALA A 87 37.45 71.94 -75.02
N ALA A 88 38.57 71.22 -75.10
CA ALA A 88 38.80 70.00 -74.31
C ALA A 88 39.13 70.27 -72.83
N GLU A 89 39.75 71.40 -72.50
CA GLU A 89 39.99 71.82 -71.11
C GLU A 89 38.70 72.31 -70.44
N ALA A 90 37.85 73.06 -71.15
CA ALA A 90 36.54 73.48 -70.63
C ALA A 90 35.58 72.29 -70.38
N ALA A 91 35.59 71.27 -71.25
CA ALA A 91 34.77 70.06 -71.07
C ALA A 91 35.26 69.15 -69.92
N ARG A 92 36.57 69.10 -69.65
CA ARG A 92 37.14 68.31 -68.53
C ARG A 92 36.90 68.96 -67.17
N ALA A 93 36.85 70.29 -67.09
CA ALA A 93 36.47 70.99 -65.86
C ALA A 93 34.99 70.77 -65.51
N GLN A 94 34.09 70.83 -66.49
CA GLN A 94 32.64 70.60 -66.27
C GLN A 94 32.27 69.13 -65.98
N ALA A 95 33.08 68.17 -66.45
CA ALA A 95 32.86 66.74 -66.18
C ALA A 95 33.33 66.32 -64.76
N ARG A 96 34.35 66.98 -64.19
CA ARG A 96 34.81 66.68 -62.82
C ARG A 96 33.79 67.12 -61.77
N ASP A 97 33.23 68.32 -61.90
CA ASP A 97 32.18 68.82 -60.99
C ASP A 97 30.92 67.94 -61.00
N ARG A 98 30.51 67.41 -62.17
CA ARG A 98 29.33 66.53 -62.25
C ARG A 98 29.55 65.17 -61.59
N VAL A 99 30.73 64.57 -61.73
CA VAL A 99 31.04 63.26 -61.15
C VAL A 99 31.10 63.32 -59.62
N GLU A 100 31.71 64.38 -59.07
CA GLU A 100 31.84 64.58 -57.63
C GLU A 100 30.47 64.84 -56.97
N HIS A 101 29.62 65.68 -57.58
CA HIS A 101 28.25 65.91 -57.10
C HIS A 101 27.33 64.67 -57.24
N THR A 102 27.51 63.84 -58.28
CA THR A 102 26.72 62.59 -58.40
C THR A 102 27.14 61.53 -57.38
N HIS A 103 28.42 61.47 -57.00
CA HIS A 103 28.92 60.52 -56.01
C HIS A 103 28.40 60.85 -54.60
N ASP A 104 28.44 62.13 -54.21
CA ASP A 104 27.89 62.58 -52.92
C ASP A 104 26.38 62.37 -52.82
N ALA A 105 25.64 62.55 -53.91
CA ALA A 105 24.21 62.26 -53.96
C ALA A 105 23.92 60.75 -53.82
N GLN A 106 24.75 59.90 -54.43
CA GLN A 106 24.61 58.45 -54.35
C GLN A 106 24.91 57.91 -52.95
N VAL A 107 25.96 58.40 -52.28
CA VAL A 107 26.26 58.04 -50.88
C VAL A 107 25.10 58.45 -49.97
N ARG A 108 24.58 59.67 -50.09
CA ARG A 108 23.40 60.10 -49.31
C ARG A 108 22.19 59.20 -49.55
N GLN A 109 21.89 58.85 -50.80
CA GLN A 109 20.75 57.99 -51.13
C GLN A 109 20.87 56.59 -50.52
N VAL A 110 22.08 56.02 -50.45
CA VAL A 110 22.34 54.73 -49.78
C VAL A 110 22.10 54.83 -48.27
N LEU A 111 22.53 55.93 -47.66
CA LEU A 111 22.31 56.17 -46.23
C LEU A 111 20.82 56.40 -45.92
N ASP A 112 20.08 57.04 -46.83
CA ASP A 112 18.64 57.33 -46.69
C ASP A 112 17.78 56.06 -46.71
N VAL A 113 18.15 55.08 -47.54
CA VAL A 113 17.44 53.78 -47.60
C VAL A 113 17.91 52.78 -46.53
N SER A 114 18.96 53.10 -45.78
CA SER A 114 19.45 52.24 -44.72
C SER A 114 18.45 52.15 -43.58
N ARG A 115 18.17 50.93 -43.10
CA ARG A 115 17.32 50.71 -41.92
C ARG A 115 18.02 51.10 -40.62
N THR A 116 19.34 51.14 -40.61
CA THR A 116 20.12 51.57 -39.45
C THR A 116 19.91 53.06 -39.23
N ALA A 117 19.46 53.46 -38.04
CA ALA A 117 19.26 54.87 -37.71
C ALA A 117 20.61 55.58 -37.58
N MET A 118 21.02 56.32 -38.62
CA MET A 118 22.30 57.01 -38.66
C MET A 118 22.17 58.54 -38.71
N MET A 119 22.97 59.21 -37.89
CA MET A 119 23.10 60.66 -37.78
C MET A 119 24.57 61.05 -37.99
N ILE A 120 24.84 62.10 -38.76
CA ILE A 120 26.20 62.65 -38.92
C ILE A 120 26.22 64.08 -38.41
N ALA A 121 27.16 64.38 -37.52
CA ALA A 121 27.45 65.74 -37.05
C ALA A 121 28.88 66.14 -37.43
N ASP A 122 29.13 67.42 -37.63
CA ASP A 122 30.47 67.94 -37.91
C ASP A 122 31.31 68.15 -36.64
N ASN A 123 32.52 68.70 -36.79
CA ASN A 123 33.41 69.03 -35.67
C ASN A 123 32.87 70.14 -34.74
N ASP A 124 31.97 70.99 -35.24
CA ASP A 124 31.26 71.99 -34.42
C ASP A 124 30.07 71.37 -33.69
N HIS A 125 29.88 70.05 -33.82
CA HIS A 125 28.80 69.27 -33.22
C HIS A 125 27.41 69.68 -33.73
N VAL A 126 27.36 70.18 -34.96
CA VAL A 126 26.12 70.50 -35.67
C VAL A 126 25.71 69.31 -36.52
N ILE A 127 24.46 68.88 -36.41
CA ILE A 127 23.92 67.76 -37.19
C ILE A 127 23.87 68.19 -38.66
N ARG A 128 24.61 67.48 -39.52
CA ARG A 128 24.66 67.73 -40.97
C ARG A 128 23.79 66.77 -41.77
N TYR A 129 23.51 65.60 -41.21
CA TYR A 129 22.70 64.59 -41.87
C TYR A 129 22.01 63.69 -40.85
N VAL A 130 20.78 63.28 -41.17
CA VAL A 130 20.04 62.20 -40.50
C VAL A 130 19.32 61.43 -41.58
N ASN A 131 19.27 60.11 -41.47
CA ASN A 131 18.44 59.31 -42.35
C ASN A 131 17.01 59.15 -41.80
N GLN A 132 16.10 58.61 -42.64
CA GLN A 132 14.70 58.45 -42.28
C GLN A 132 14.48 57.55 -41.05
N SER A 133 15.39 56.60 -40.80
CA SER A 133 15.33 55.72 -39.63
C SER A 133 15.56 56.46 -38.31
N VAL A 134 16.54 57.40 -38.22
CA VAL A 134 16.70 58.24 -37.01
C VAL A 134 15.47 59.09 -36.77
N VAL A 135 14.97 59.74 -37.82
CA VAL A 135 13.78 60.61 -37.73
C VAL A 135 12.60 59.79 -37.22
N THR A 136 12.36 58.61 -37.77
CA THR A 136 11.25 57.74 -37.36
C THR A 136 11.42 57.24 -35.93
N LEU A 137 12.63 56.79 -35.56
CA LEU A 137 12.95 56.32 -34.21
C LEU A 137 12.70 57.41 -33.16
N LEU A 138 13.22 58.62 -33.39
CA LEU A 138 13.04 59.73 -32.45
C LEU A 138 11.62 60.30 -32.49
N ARG A 139 10.93 60.26 -33.64
CA ARG A 139 9.52 60.66 -33.77
C ARG A 139 8.62 59.74 -32.93
N ASN A 140 8.85 58.44 -32.97
CA ASN A 140 8.08 57.46 -32.18
C ASN A 140 8.22 57.70 -30.67
N GLN A 141 9.36 58.24 -30.23
CA GLN A 141 9.62 58.59 -28.84
C GLN A 141 9.44 60.08 -28.53
N GLN A 142 8.93 60.88 -29.47
CA GLN A 142 8.94 62.35 -29.38
C GLN A 142 8.15 62.88 -28.18
N ALA A 143 7.04 62.25 -27.81
CA ALA A 143 6.27 62.63 -26.63
C ALA A 143 7.12 62.53 -25.35
N SER A 144 7.76 61.37 -25.14
CA SER A 144 8.66 61.12 -24.01
C SER A 144 9.90 62.01 -24.04
N LEU A 145 10.47 62.25 -25.22
CA LEU A 145 11.65 63.11 -25.37
C LEU A 145 11.35 64.58 -25.07
N ARG A 146 10.13 65.05 -25.36
CA ARG A 146 9.68 66.41 -25.03
C ARG A 146 9.54 66.67 -23.53
N GLU A 147 9.38 65.63 -22.72
CA GLU A 147 9.39 65.78 -21.25
C GLU A 147 10.76 66.26 -20.75
N ALA A 148 11.84 65.76 -21.35
CA ALA A 148 13.20 66.17 -21.01
C ALA A 148 13.69 67.39 -21.82
N PHE A 149 13.21 67.52 -23.07
CA PHE A 149 13.62 68.56 -24.01
C PHE A 149 12.38 69.17 -24.68
N PRO A 150 11.74 70.19 -24.08
CA PRO A 150 10.44 70.71 -24.54
C PRO A 150 10.39 71.15 -26.01
N ASP A 151 11.49 71.69 -26.52
CA ASP A 151 11.63 72.14 -27.92
C ASP A 151 12.05 71.02 -28.89
N PHE A 152 12.00 69.74 -28.48
CA PHE A 152 12.40 68.62 -29.31
C PHE A 152 11.45 68.41 -30.49
N ASP A 153 12.01 68.33 -31.69
CA ASP A 153 11.31 68.07 -32.93
C ASP A 153 12.17 67.16 -33.82
N ALA A 154 11.69 65.94 -34.05
CA ALA A 154 12.39 64.94 -34.84
C ALA A 154 12.53 65.34 -36.33
N GLU A 155 11.69 66.24 -36.84
CA GLU A 155 11.80 66.74 -38.22
C GLU A 155 12.84 67.86 -38.38
N ARG A 156 13.26 68.49 -37.27
CA ARG A 156 14.14 69.68 -37.27
C ARG A 156 15.50 69.40 -36.60
N LEU A 157 16.04 68.23 -36.88
CA LEU A 157 17.34 67.80 -36.35
C LEU A 157 18.52 68.40 -37.13
N VAL A 158 18.46 68.45 -38.46
CA VAL A 158 19.56 68.97 -39.29
C VAL A 158 19.75 70.47 -39.06
N GLY A 159 20.99 70.89 -38.86
CA GLY A 159 21.37 72.27 -38.53
C GLY A 159 21.32 72.59 -37.04
N SER A 160 20.74 71.71 -36.22
CA SER A 160 20.74 71.84 -34.76
C SER A 160 22.03 71.27 -34.16
N SER A 161 22.47 71.82 -33.02
CA SER A 161 23.59 71.24 -32.27
C SER A 161 23.13 70.02 -31.48
N ILE A 162 23.91 68.93 -31.52
CA ILE A 162 23.63 67.70 -30.74
C ILE A 162 23.60 67.97 -29.23
N HIS A 163 24.30 69.02 -28.78
CA HIS A 163 24.39 69.43 -27.38
C HIS A 163 23.06 69.87 -26.78
N ARG A 164 22.07 70.24 -27.63
CA ARG A 164 20.72 70.59 -27.18
C ARG A 164 19.97 69.41 -26.56
N PHE A 165 20.41 68.18 -26.83
CA PHE A 165 19.74 66.94 -26.44
C PHE A 165 20.55 66.12 -25.43
N HIS A 166 21.44 66.78 -24.68
CA HIS A 166 22.25 66.17 -23.64
C HIS A 166 22.07 66.92 -22.32
N ALA A 167 21.85 66.19 -21.22
CA ALA A 167 21.69 66.79 -19.89
C ALA A 167 22.96 67.51 -19.40
N ASN A 168 24.15 67.08 -19.85
CA ASN A 168 25.43 67.75 -19.56
C ASN A 168 26.23 67.94 -20.86
N PRO A 169 25.98 69.05 -21.59
CA PRO A 169 26.63 69.35 -22.86
C PRO A 169 28.16 69.46 -22.77
N ASP A 170 28.69 70.07 -21.70
CA ASP A 170 30.13 70.32 -21.55
C ASP A 170 30.91 69.02 -21.40
N ARG A 171 30.37 68.05 -20.66
CA ARG A 171 30.96 66.71 -20.54
C ARG A 171 31.01 66.00 -21.88
N ILE A 172 29.93 66.04 -22.65
CA ILE A 172 29.85 65.36 -23.96
C ILE A 172 30.81 66.03 -24.95
N ARG A 173 30.90 67.36 -24.94
CA ARG A 173 31.87 68.10 -25.74
C ARG A 173 33.32 67.70 -25.42
N ALA A 174 33.66 67.55 -24.14
CA ALA A 174 35.00 67.10 -23.75
C ALA A 174 35.31 65.69 -24.28
N ILE A 175 34.36 64.76 -24.20
CA ILE A 175 34.50 63.39 -24.74
C ILE A 175 34.71 63.44 -26.26
N LEU A 176 33.81 64.11 -26.99
CA LEU A 176 33.84 64.14 -28.46
C LEU A 176 35.10 64.84 -28.99
N ASN A 177 35.57 65.90 -28.34
CA ASN A 177 36.79 66.61 -28.76
C ASN A 177 38.02 65.67 -28.79
N THR A 178 38.12 64.76 -27.81
CA THR A 178 39.24 63.81 -27.68
C THR A 178 39.01 62.46 -28.37
N LEU A 179 37.82 62.24 -28.95
CA LEU A 179 37.43 60.92 -29.44
C LEU A 179 38.15 60.57 -30.75
N MET A 180 38.98 59.51 -30.71
CA MET A 180 39.77 59.00 -31.85
C MET A 180 39.31 57.63 -32.38
N ALA A 181 38.49 56.90 -31.62
CA ALA A 181 37.98 55.57 -31.98
C ALA A 181 36.47 55.47 -31.71
N THR A 182 35.82 54.42 -32.24
CA THR A 182 34.40 54.17 -32.01
C THR A 182 34.09 54.07 -30.51
N HIS A 183 33.04 54.77 -30.07
CA HIS A 183 32.55 54.77 -28.70
C HIS A 183 31.11 54.28 -28.64
N HIS A 184 30.85 53.33 -27.75
CA HIS A 184 29.51 52.84 -27.48
C HIS A 184 28.92 53.60 -26.29
N GLY A 185 27.98 54.49 -26.58
CA GLY A 185 27.24 55.26 -25.59
C GLY A 185 25.93 54.58 -25.23
N ARG A 186 25.47 54.79 -23.99
CA ARG A 186 24.09 54.53 -23.59
C ARG A 186 23.52 55.83 -23.06
N VAL A 187 22.33 56.17 -23.53
CA VAL A 187 21.66 57.41 -23.19
C VAL A 187 20.27 57.07 -22.69
N ARG A 188 19.96 57.52 -21.47
CA ARG A 188 18.63 57.41 -20.88
C ARG A 188 18.02 58.80 -20.80
N ILE A 189 16.84 58.97 -21.39
CA ILE A 189 16.09 60.23 -21.38
C ILE A 189 14.67 59.89 -20.90
N GLY A 190 14.36 60.28 -19.66
CA GLY A 190 13.12 59.86 -19.01
C GLY A 190 12.99 58.33 -19.02
N PRO A 191 11.87 57.76 -19.52
CA PRO A 191 11.65 56.32 -19.63
C PRO A 191 12.34 55.66 -20.83
N VAL A 192 12.92 56.44 -21.75
CA VAL A 192 13.46 55.94 -23.02
C VAL A 192 14.95 55.66 -22.90
N HIS A 193 15.38 54.52 -23.44
CA HIS A 193 16.75 54.03 -23.43
C HIS A 193 17.27 53.89 -24.86
N PHE A 194 18.27 54.68 -25.22
CA PHE A 194 19.00 54.54 -26.49
C PHE A 194 20.39 53.97 -26.26
N ALA A 195 20.79 53.03 -27.13
CA ALA A 195 22.17 52.71 -27.37
C ALA A 195 22.67 53.51 -28.59
N GLN A 196 23.89 54.04 -28.49
CA GLN A 196 24.52 54.80 -29.55
C GLN A 196 25.89 54.23 -29.88
N VAL A 197 26.24 54.19 -31.15
CA VAL A 197 27.59 53.88 -31.62
C VAL A 197 28.14 55.09 -32.33
N VAL A 198 29.05 55.82 -31.68
CA VAL A 198 29.63 57.07 -32.17
C VAL A 198 30.99 56.77 -32.77
N THR A 199 31.15 56.96 -34.08
CA THR A 199 32.39 56.71 -34.82
C THR A 199 32.93 58.01 -35.40
N PRO A 200 34.16 58.45 -35.06
CA PRO A 200 34.76 59.63 -35.66
C PRO A 200 35.10 59.38 -37.14
N VAL A 201 34.78 60.33 -38.01
CA VAL A 201 35.03 60.27 -39.46
C VAL A 201 36.22 61.16 -39.78
N PHE A 202 37.23 60.62 -40.48
CA PHE A 202 38.45 61.34 -40.86
C PHE A 202 38.54 61.50 -42.38
N ASP A 203 39.14 62.58 -42.85
CA ASP A 203 39.47 62.78 -44.26
C ASP A 203 40.74 62.01 -44.67
N ALA A 204 41.08 62.08 -45.96
CA ALA A 204 42.28 61.46 -46.53
C ALA A 204 43.61 62.02 -45.99
N LYS A 205 43.59 63.17 -45.29
CA LYS A 205 44.75 63.81 -44.66
C LYS A 205 44.82 63.52 -43.16
N GLY A 206 43.92 62.70 -42.63
CA GLY A 206 43.83 62.35 -41.20
C GLY A 206 43.18 63.42 -40.32
N GLN A 207 42.58 64.46 -40.88
CA GLN A 207 41.83 65.45 -40.12
C GLN A 207 40.40 64.95 -39.89
N ARG A 208 39.93 64.97 -38.63
CA ARG A 208 38.55 64.61 -38.30
C ARG A 208 37.61 65.57 -39.02
N GLN A 209 36.57 65.04 -39.65
CA GLN A 209 35.52 65.80 -40.33
C GLN A 209 34.25 65.90 -39.48
N GLY A 210 34.04 64.92 -38.60
CA GLY A 210 32.87 64.86 -37.74
C GLY A 210 32.67 63.48 -37.11
N PHE A 211 31.42 63.14 -36.83
CA PHE A 211 31.02 61.92 -36.15
C PHE A 211 29.82 61.30 -36.85
N ALA A 212 29.89 60.00 -37.13
CA ALA A 212 28.74 59.19 -37.51
C ALA A 212 28.20 58.49 -36.25
N VAL A 213 26.91 58.62 -35.98
CA VAL A 213 26.24 58.07 -34.80
C VAL A 213 25.12 57.14 -35.26
N GLU A 214 25.27 55.86 -34.94
CA GLU A 214 24.18 54.90 -35.04
C GLU A 214 23.34 54.92 -33.76
N TRP A 215 22.01 54.92 -33.91
CA TRP A 215 21.05 54.93 -32.81
C TRP A 215 20.26 53.63 -32.78
N HIS A 216 20.01 53.13 -31.58
CA HIS A 216 19.16 51.97 -31.36
C HIS A 216 18.30 52.17 -30.10
N ASP A 217 16.98 52.05 -30.23
CA ASP A 217 16.05 52.13 -29.10
C ASP A 217 15.98 50.77 -28.40
N ARG A 218 16.42 50.71 -27.15
CA ARG A 218 16.44 49.51 -26.30
C ARG A 218 15.42 49.58 -25.16
N THR A 219 14.45 50.49 -25.23
CA THR A 219 13.50 50.73 -24.14
C THR A 219 12.68 49.48 -23.83
N HIS A 220 12.04 48.88 -24.85
CA HIS A 220 11.22 47.69 -24.65
C HIS A 220 12.04 46.44 -24.26
N GLU A 221 13.26 46.31 -24.80
CA GLU A 221 14.17 45.21 -24.42
C GLU A 221 14.51 45.25 -22.94
N LEU A 222 14.93 46.42 -22.43
CA LEU A 222 15.32 46.58 -21.03
C LEU A 222 14.12 46.47 -20.08
N LEU A 223 12.92 46.92 -20.48
CA LEU A 223 11.72 46.73 -19.67
C LEU A 223 11.35 45.25 -19.55
N LEU A 224 11.44 44.49 -20.64
CA LEU A 224 11.20 43.05 -20.60
C LEU A 224 12.28 42.31 -19.83
N GLU A 225 13.57 42.66 -19.98
CA GLU A 225 14.66 42.06 -19.21
C GLU A 225 14.40 42.17 -17.70
N HIS A 226 14.01 43.35 -17.21
CA HIS A 226 13.64 43.53 -15.80
C HIS A 226 12.36 42.78 -15.42
N ALA A 227 11.31 42.84 -16.24
CA ALA A 227 10.06 42.14 -15.96
C ALA A 227 10.23 40.61 -15.89
N VAL A 228 11.08 40.05 -16.76
CA VAL A 228 11.47 38.63 -16.73
C VAL A 228 12.23 38.32 -15.44
N ALA A 229 13.21 39.15 -15.07
CA ALA A 229 13.96 38.95 -13.82
C ALA A 229 13.04 38.96 -12.58
N ASP A 230 12.10 39.90 -12.51
CA ASP A 230 11.14 40.02 -11.42
C ASP A 230 10.20 38.80 -11.34
N ILE A 231 9.73 38.30 -12.48
CA ILE A 231 8.85 37.12 -12.53
C ILE A 231 9.61 35.85 -12.19
N VAL A 232 10.85 35.70 -12.65
CA VAL A 232 11.70 34.56 -12.27
C VAL A 232 11.96 34.57 -10.76
N GLU A 233 12.25 35.74 -10.17
CA GLU A 233 12.41 35.87 -8.73
C GLU A 233 11.11 35.51 -7.97
N ALA A 234 9.96 36.03 -8.41
CA ALA A 234 8.67 35.70 -7.82
C ALA A 234 8.36 34.19 -7.90
N ALA A 235 8.55 33.59 -9.07
CA ALA A 235 8.35 32.16 -9.29
C ALA A 235 9.30 31.31 -8.42
N SER A 236 10.56 31.73 -8.24
CA SER A 236 11.51 31.05 -7.36
C SER A 236 11.09 31.06 -5.88
N LYS A 237 10.28 32.04 -5.48
CA LYS A 237 9.68 32.15 -4.14
C LYS A 237 8.29 31.49 -4.04
N GLY A 238 7.81 30.87 -5.12
CA GLY A 238 6.51 30.18 -5.17
C GLY A 238 5.32 31.04 -5.59
N ASP A 239 5.53 32.31 -5.97
CA ASP A 239 4.48 33.16 -6.55
C ASP A 239 4.39 32.87 -8.06
N LEU A 240 3.48 31.97 -8.42
CA LEU A 240 3.27 31.47 -9.78
C LEU A 240 2.06 32.11 -10.47
N ASP A 241 1.41 33.11 -9.85
CA ASP A 241 0.21 33.76 -10.38
C ASP A 241 0.53 35.01 -11.22
N ARG A 242 1.77 35.51 -11.14
CA ARG A 242 2.22 36.66 -11.96
C ARG A 242 2.39 36.28 -13.42
N ARG A 243 2.05 37.20 -14.33
CA ARG A 243 2.21 37.00 -15.78
C ARG A 243 2.94 38.17 -16.41
N LEU A 244 3.81 37.87 -17.38
CA LEU A 244 4.42 38.88 -18.25
C LEU A 244 3.34 39.45 -19.16
N GLN A 245 3.31 40.78 -19.28
CA GLN A 245 2.41 41.45 -20.21
C GLN A 245 2.98 41.44 -21.62
N ALA A 246 2.12 41.31 -22.63
CA ALA A 246 2.53 41.44 -24.03
C ALA A 246 2.88 42.91 -24.32
N THR A 247 4.05 43.14 -24.91
CA THR A 247 4.46 44.48 -25.34
C THR A 247 4.02 44.74 -26.78
N ASP A 248 3.22 45.79 -26.99
CA ASP A 248 2.83 46.22 -28.33
C ASP A 248 4.07 46.67 -29.13
N GLY A 249 4.32 46.03 -30.28
CA GLY A 249 5.43 46.37 -31.19
C GLY A 249 6.78 45.70 -30.91
N GLY A 250 6.87 44.77 -29.96
CA GLY A 250 8.07 43.93 -29.74
C GLY A 250 8.34 42.97 -30.90
N ALA A 251 9.62 42.64 -31.14
CA ALA A 251 10.01 41.62 -32.12
C ALA A 251 9.30 40.29 -31.83
N SER A 252 8.92 39.53 -32.88
CA SER A 252 8.20 38.24 -32.78
C SER A 252 8.80 37.26 -31.75
N PHE A 253 10.10 37.34 -31.53
CA PHE A 253 10.82 36.56 -30.51
C PHE A 253 10.39 36.91 -29.08
N LEU A 254 10.27 38.20 -28.75
CA LEU A 254 9.95 38.67 -27.39
C LEU A 254 8.52 38.26 -26.98
N ASN A 255 7.57 38.33 -27.91
CA ASN A 255 6.21 37.84 -27.67
C ASN A 255 6.18 36.32 -27.49
N GLY A 256 6.99 35.57 -28.23
CA GLY A 256 7.17 34.13 -28.04
C GLY A 256 7.76 33.78 -26.67
N LEU A 257 8.75 34.57 -26.20
CA LEU A 257 9.34 34.40 -24.87
C LEU A 257 8.32 34.67 -23.76
N THR A 258 7.57 35.78 -23.84
CA THR A 258 6.48 36.11 -22.91
C THR A 258 5.43 35.00 -22.85
N GLY A 259 4.98 34.51 -24.02
CA GLY A 259 4.03 33.41 -24.10
C GLY A 259 4.56 32.12 -23.49
N GLY A 260 5.82 31.75 -23.81
CA GLY A 260 6.47 30.56 -23.27
C GLY A 260 6.65 30.60 -21.74
N ILE A 261 7.05 31.75 -21.19
CA ILE A 261 7.18 31.94 -19.72
C ILE A 261 5.81 31.84 -19.05
N ASN A 262 4.79 32.51 -19.58
CA ASN A 262 3.43 32.44 -19.01
C ASN A 262 2.85 31.02 -19.07
N GLN A 263 3.03 30.31 -20.18
CA GLN A 263 2.58 28.92 -20.31
C GLN A 263 3.32 27.99 -19.32
N LEU A 264 4.61 28.23 -19.10
CA LEU A 264 5.38 27.51 -18.08
C LEU A 264 4.84 27.78 -16.68
N LEU A 265 4.55 29.04 -16.34
CA LEU A 265 3.96 29.41 -15.04
C LEU A 265 2.55 28.83 -14.86
N ASP A 266 1.71 28.82 -15.90
CA ASP A 266 0.41 28.17 -15.88
C ASP A 266 0.54 26.66 -15.61
N SER A 267 1.48 26.00 -16.30
CA SER A 267 1.70 24.55 -16.17
C SER A 267 2.24 24.18 -14.78
N VAL A 268 3.24 24.91 -14.29
CA VAL A 268 3.82 24.68 -12.95
C VAL A 268 2.80 25.04 -11.88
N GLY A 269 2.15 26.20 -11.98
CA GLY A 269 1.15 26.69 -11.02
C GLY A 269 -0.06 25.77 -10.90
N GLY A 270 -0.63 25.34 -12.03
CA GLY A 270 -1.73 24.37 -12.04
C GLY A 270 -1.36 23.03 -11.42
N THR A 271 -0.17 22.51 -11.74
CA THR A 271 0.31 21.24 -11.18
C THR A 271 0.54 21.34 -9.67
N VAL A 272 1.24 22.39 -9.21
CA VAL A 272 1.51 22.65 -7.79
C VAL A 272 0.20 22.90 -7.03
N GLY A 273 -0.77 23.58 -7.64
CA GLY A 273 -2.10 23.78 -7.09
C GLY A 273 -2.86 22.47 -6.87
N GLU A 274 -2.83 21.57 -7.86
CA GLU A 274 -3.50 20.27 -7.78
C GLU A 274 -2.87 19.35 -6.73
N ILE A 275 -1.53 19.26 -6.67
CA ILE A 275 -0.88 18.45 -5.62
C ILE A 275 -1.18 19.02 -4.24
N ARG A 276 -1.15 20.36 -4.07
CA ARG A 276 -1.52 21.00 -2.80
C ARG A 276 -2.96 20.66 -2.41
N ARG A 277 -3.90 20.68 -3.36
CA ARG A 277 -5.31 20.33 -3.13
C ARG A 277 -5.46 18.90 -2.65
N VAL A 278 -4.82 17.93 -3.32
CA VAL A 278 -4.86 16.51 -2.92
C VAL A 278 -4.19 16.29 -1.58
N LEU A 279 -3.00 16.86 -1.34
CA LEU A 279 -2.32 16.73 -0.04
C LEU A 279 -3.11 17.35 1.11
N SER A 280 -3.78 18.50 0.86
CA SER A 280 -4.66 19.12 1.86
C SER A 280 -5.86 18.22 2.17
N ALA A 281 -6.49 17.65 1.14
CA ALA A 281 -7.59 16.71 1.32
C ALA A 281 -7.17 15.44 2.09
N LEU A 282 -6.00 14.87 1.77
CA LEU A 282 -5.44 13.72 2.50
C LEU A 282 -5.16 14.06 3.97
N ALA A 283 -4.65 15.26 4.26
CA ALA A 283 -4.42 15.72 5.62
C ALA A 283 -5.73 15.91 6.41
N ASP A 284 -6.80 16.34 5.73
CA ASP A 284 -8.15 16.48 6.29
C ASP A 284 -8.91 15.12 6.36
N GLY A 285 -8.30 14.03 5.90
CA GLY A 285 -8.86 12.68 5.92
C GLY A 285 -9.75 12.33 4.72
N ASP A 286 -9.86 13.17 3.69
CA ASP A 286 -10.56 12.84 2.45
C ASP A 286 -9.64 12.04 1.51
N LEU A 287 -9.81 10.71 1.54
CA LEU A 287 -9.04 9.77 0.73
C LEU A 287 -9.65 9.53 -0.66
N ASP A 288 -10.74 10.21 -1.04
CA ASP A 288 -11.35 10.09 -2.38
C ASP A 288 -10.73 11.05 -3.39
N GLN A 289 -10.02 12.09 -2.92
CA GLN A 289 -9.44 13.06 -3.82
C GLN A 289 -8.28 12.46 -4.62
N ARG A 290 -8.30 12.72 -5.92
CA ARG A 290 -7.24 12.35 -6.86
C ARG A 290 -6.84 13.58 -7.67
N MET A 291 -5.58 13.61 -8.06
CA MET A 291 -5.05 14.62 -8.98
C MET A 291 -5.57 14.30 -10.39
N ARG A 292 -6.31 15.24 -10.98
CA ARG A 292 -6.96 15.08 -12.29
C ARG A 292 -6.48 16.18 -13.23
N GLY A 293 -6.22 15.82 -14.49
CA GLY A 293 -5.68 16.73 -15.49
C GLY A 293 -4.77 16.01 -16.46
N ASP A 294 -4.39 16.73 -17.52
CA ASP A 294 -3.50 16.25 -18.56
C ASP A 294 -2.06 16.71 -18.27
N PHE A 295 -1.32 15.88 -17.54
CA PHE A 295 0.06 16.15 -17.13
C PHE A 295 1.04 15.33 -17.96
N HIS A 296 2.22 15.89 -18.18
CA HIS A 296 3.26 15.28 -19.00
C HIS A 296 4.60 15.23 -18.25
N GLY A 297 5.47 14.30 -18.64
CA GLY A 297 6.82 14.18 -18.07
C GLY A 297 6.80 14.04 -16.54
N SER A 298 7.60 14.86 -15.86
CA SER A 298 7.71 14.83 -14.39
C SER A 298 6.40 15.15 -13.66
N PHE A 299 5.52 15.97 -14.24
CA PHE A 299 4.22 16.29 -13.62
C PHE A 299 3.25 15.10 -13.68
N GLN A 300 3.34 14.29 -14.74
CA GLN A 300 2.58 13.04 -14.82
C GLN A 300 3.07 12.02 -13.79
N ALA A 301 4.38 11.91 -13.59
CA ALA A 301 4.94 11.07 -12.53
C ALA A 301 4.44 11.52 -11.15
N MET A 302 4.41 12.83 -10.89
CA MET A 302 3.87 13.40 -9.66
C MET A 302 2.38 13.08 -9.46
N GLN A 303 1.55 13.20 -10.50
CA GLN A 303 0.15 12.77 -10.45
C GLN A 303 0.01 11.29 -10.09
N ARG A 304 0.78 10.43 -10.77
CA ARG A 304 0.75 8.99 -10.52
C ARG A 304 1.14 8.67 -9.08
N ASP A 305 2.23 9.26 -8.59
CA ASP A 305 2.75 8.97 -7.26
C ASP A 305 1.82 9.52 -6.15
N ALA A 306 1.21 10.70 -6.36
CA ALA A 306 0.19 11.25 -5.46
C ALA A 306 -1.08 10.37 -5.41
N ASN A 307 -1.59 9.94 -6.58
CA ASN A 307 -2.75 9.07 -6.67
C ASN A 307 -2.47 7.68 -6.07
N ALA A 308 -1.29 7.10 -6.34
CA ALA A 308 -0.86 5.84 -5.76
C ALA A 308 -0.75 5.92 -4.22
N THR A 309 -0.29 7.05 -3.69
CA THR A 309 -0.25 7.28 -2.23
C THR A 309 -1.66 7.30 -1.64
N ALA A 310 -2.59 8.02 -2.28
CA ALA A 310 -3.99 8.07 -1.84
C ALA A 310 -4.65 6.68 -1.90
N GLU A 311 -4.39 5.89 -2.95
CA GLU A 311 -4.86 4.51 -3.09
C GLU A 311 -4.30 3.59 -1.99
N GLN A 312 -3.00 3.67 -1.70
CA GLN A 312 -2.38 2.87 -0.64
C GLN A 312 -2.94 3.20 0.76
N LEU A 313 -3.15 4.49 1.05
CA LEU A 313 -3.78 4.92 2.30
C LEU A 313 -5.23 4.44 2.40
N THR A 314 -5.98 4.53 1.29
CA THR A 314 -7.36 4.02 1.20
C THR A 314 -7.40 2.53 1.52
N ALA A 315 -6.58 1.72 0.83
CA ALA A 315 -6.51 0.28 1.04
C ALA A 315 -6.08 -0.09 2.46
N MET A 316 -5.18 0.68 3.08
CA MET A 316 -4.77 0.47 4.47
C MET A 316 -5.92 0.73 5.44
N VAL A 317 -6.65 1.83 5.25
CA VAL A 317 -7.83 2.20 6.04
C VAL A 317 -8.94 1.15 5.92
N GLU A 318 -9.25 0.69 4.71
CA GLU A 318 -10.23 -0.37 4.47
C GLU A 318 -9.83 -1.68 5.17
N ARG A 319 -8.56 -2.08 5.06
CA ARG A 319 -8.05 -3.28 5.73
C ARG A 319 -8.15 -3.16 7.25
N ILE A 320 -7.86 -1.98 7.83
CA ILE A 320 -8.03 -1.75 9.26
C ILE A 320 -9.50 -1.84 9.65
N LYS A 321 -10.43 -1.24 8.90
CA LYS A 321 -11.87 -1.35 9.14
C LYS A 321 -12.33 -2.81 9.12
N GLN A 322 -11.90 -3.59 8.12
CA GLN A 322 -12.23 -5.00 8.01
C GLN A 322 -11.69 -5.81 9.19
N CYS A 323 -10.41 -5.66 9.53
CA CYS A 323 -9.81 -6.35 10.67
C CYS A 323 -10.51 -5.99 11.99
N THR A 324 -10.87 -4.73 12.16
CA THR A 324 -11.55 -4.24 13.37
C THR A 324 -12.95 -4.81 13.49
N GLY A 325 -13.70 -4.90 12.39
CA GLY A 325 -15.00 -5.57 12.34
C GLY A 325 -14.89 -7.06 12.69
N SER A 326 -13.86 -7.75 12.18
CA SER A 326 -13.59 -9.15 12.57
C SER A 326 -13.24 -9.31 14.05
N ILE A 327 -12.45 -8.39 14.63
CA ILE A 327 -12.12 -8.41 16.06
C ILE A 327 -13.38 -8.19 16.90
N SER A 328 -14.24 -7.23 16.54
CA SER A 328 -15.49 -6.97 17.24
C SER A 328 -16.43 -8.18 17.21
N LEU A 329 -16.58 -8.82 16.05
CA LEU A 329 -17.38 -10.05 15.93
C LEU A 329 -16.81 -11.18 16.80
N ALA A 330 -15.51 -11.45 16.70
CA ALA A 330 -14.86 -12.50 17.49
C ALA A 330 -14.94 -12.22 19.00
N ALA A 331 -14.78 -10.97 19.43
CA ALA A 331 -14.93 -10.58 20.83
C ALA A 331 -16.37 -10.81 21.33
N SER A 332 -17.38 -10.47 20.53
CA SER A 332 -18.78 -10.74 20.86
C SER A 332 -19.10 -12.24 20.94
N GLU A 333 -18.53 -13.06 20.04
CA GLU A 333 -18.67 -14.51 20.10
C GLU A 333 -18.00 -15.10 21.36
N ILE A 334 -16.81 -14.61 21.72
CA ILE A 334 -16.13 -15.01 22.96
C ILE A 334 -16.97 -14.61 24.19
N ALA A 335 -17.51 -13.40 24.23
CA ALA A 335 -18.35 -12.94 25.33
C ALA A 335 -19.59 -13.83 25.50
N SER A 336 -20.31 -14.11 24.41
CA SER A 336 -21.46 -15.01 24.44
C SER A 336 -21.07 -16.45 24.82
N GLY A 337 -19.92 -16.94 24.38
CA GLY A 337 -19.41 -18.26 24.74
C GLY A 337 -19.04 -18.36 26.22
N ASN A 338 -18.51 -17.28 26.80
CA ASN A 338 -18.22 -17.21 28.23
C ASN A 338 -19.49 -17.12 29.07
N ASP A 339 -20.54 -16.45 28.60
CA ASP A 339 -21.84 -16.44 29.29
C ASP A 339 -22.42 -17.87 29.40
N ASP A 340 -22.37 -18.66 28.31
CA ASP A 340 -22.77 -20.10 28.34
C ASP A 340 -21.87 -20.91 29.28
N LEU A 341 -20.55 -20.67 29.23
CA LEU A 341 -19.62 -21.36 30.12
C LEU A 341 -19.87 -21.01 31.59
N SER A 342 -20.23 -19.76 31.90
CA SER A 342 -20.61 -19.31 33.24
C SER A 342 -21.82 -20.09 33.73
N GLU A 343 -22.90 -20.14 32.94
CA GLU A 343 -24.13 -20.84 33.31
C GLU A 343 -23.89 -22.34 33.53
N ARG A 344 -23.07 -22.96 32.69
CA ARG A 344 -22.67 -24.37 32.84
C ARG A 344 -21.81 -24.60 34.08
N THR A 345 -20.92 -23.66 34.41
CA THR A 345 -20.06 -23.73 35.60
C THR A 345 -20.90 -23.60 36.88
N GLU A 346 -21.89 -22.69 36.90
CA GLU A 346 -22.84 -22.56 38.01
C GLU A 346 -23.69 -23.82 38.19
N ARG A 347 -24.24 -24.38 37.10
CA ARG A 347 -24.96 -25.66 37.16
C ARG A 347 -24.08 -26.82 37.63
N GLN A 348 -22.83 -26.85 37.19
CA GLN A 348 -21.86 -27.86 37.64
C GLN A 348 -21.58 -27.74 39.14
N ALA A 349 -21.42 -26.53 39.66
CA ALA A 349 -21.26 -26.30 41.10
C ALA A 349 -22.47 -26.85 41.88
N ALA A 350 -23.70 -26.55 41.44
CA ALA A 350 -24.91 -27.08 42.08
C ALA A 350 -24.98 -28.62 42.05
N HIS A 351 -24.60 -29.25 40.93
CA HIS A 351 -24.54 -30.72 40.84
C HIS A 351 -23.44 -31.33 41.72
N LEU A 352 -22.31 -30.63 41.91
CA LEU A 352 -21.25 -31.06 42.81
C LEU A 352 -21.69 -30.97 44.27
N GLU A 353 -22.44 -29.93 44.66
CA GLU A 353 -23.05 -29.83 46.00
C GLU A 353 -24.02 -30.98 46.27
N GLU A 354 -24.91 -31.29 45.32
CA GLU A 354 -25.85 -32.41 45.44
C GLU A 354 -25.13 -33.77 45.50
N THR A 355 -24.08 -33.93 44.70
CA THR A 355 -23.24 -35.14 44.71
C THR A 355 -22.54 -35.27 46.06
N ALA A 356 -21.94 -34.20 46.58
CA ALA A 356 -21.26 -34.20 47.88
C ALA A 356 -22.23 -34.58 49.01
N ALA A 357 -23.44 -34.00 49.05
CA ALA A 357 -24.47 -34.35 50.02
C ALA A 357 -24.88 -35.82 49.93
N SER A 358 -25.05 -36.34 48.70
CA SER A 358 -25.36 -37.76 48.48
C SER A 358 -24.22 -38.68 48.92
N MET A 359 -22.97 -38.26 48.73
CA MET A 359 -21.80 -39.00 49.19
C MET A 359 -21.68 -39.02 50.71
N GLU A 360 -22.04 -37.95 51.41
CA GLU A 360 -22.11 -37.93 52.88
C GLU A 360 -23.18 -38.91 53.40
N GLU A 361 -24.36 -38.93 52.80
CA GLU A 361 -25.44 -39.87 53.15
C GLU A 361 -25.02 -41.33 52.89
N LEU A 362 -24.39 -41.60 51.75
CA LEU A 362 -23.83 -42.92 51.42
C LEU A 362 -22.74 -43.33 52.41
N THR A 363 -21.84 -42.43 52.78
CA THR A 363 -20.78 -42.69 53.78
C THR A 363 -21.39 -43.07 55.12
N SER A 364 -22.42 -42.36 55.55
CA SER A 364 -23.16 -42.64 56.78
C SER A 364 -23.80 -44.03 56.74
N THR A 365 -24.50 -44.34 55.65
CA THR A 365 -25.19 -45.63 55.45
C THR A 365 -24.21 -46.80 55.43
N VAL A 366 -23.08 -46.67 54.74
CA VAL A 366 -22.04 -47.71 54.68
C VAL A 366 -21.40 -47.94 56.05
N ARG A 367 -21.12 -46.87 56.82
CA ARG A 367 -20.64 -46.99 58.21
C ARG A 367 -21.66 -47.70 59.09
N GLN A 368 -22.94 -47.36 58.94
CA GLN A 368 -24.02 -47.99 59.68
C GLN A 368 -24.17 -49.47 59.33
N ASN A 369 -24.03 -49.85 58.06
CA ASN A 369 -24.05 -51.25 57.62
C ASN A 369 -22.88 -52.05 58.20
N ALA A 370 -21.68 -51.48 58.24
CA ALA A 370 -20.51 -52.13 58.86
C ALA A 370 -20.74 -52.40 60.36
N GLU A 371 -21.31 -51.43 61.08
CA GLU A 371 -21.63 -51.60 62.51
C GLU A 371 -22.75 -52.60 62.73
N HIS A 372 -23.82 -52.56 61.92
CA HIS A 372 -24.91 -53.54 61.97
C HIS A 372 -24.40 -54.96 61.69
N ALA A 373 -23.49 -55.14 60.74
CA ALA A 373 -22.87 -56.42 60.45
C ALA A 373 -22.04 -56.92 61.65
N ARG A 374 -21.26 -56.05 62.30
CA ARG A 374 -20.56 -56.37 63.55
C ARG A 374 -21.52 -56.78 64.66
N GLN A 375 -22.60 -56.03 64.86
CA GLN A 375 -23.59 -56.31 65.90
C GLN A 375 -24.31 -57.64 65.64
N ALA A 376 -24.70 -57.90 64.39
CA ALA A 376 -25.31 -59.16 63.97
C ALA A 376 -24.35 -60.36 64.13
N SER A 377 -23.06 -60.18 63.82
CA SER A 377 -22.04 -61.21 64.05
C SER A 377 -21.89 -61.53 65.55
N ALA A 378 -21.87 -60.52 66.42
CA ALA A 378 -21.82 -60.73 67.86
C ALA A 378 -23.08 -61.47 68.37
N LEU A 379 -24.26 -61.13 67.84
CA LEU A 379 -25.51 -61.80 68.19
C LEU A 379 -25.54 -63.26 67.73
N ALA A 380 -25.04 -63.51 66.50
CA ALA A 380 -24.88 -64.86 65.97
C ALA A 380 -23.90 -65.68 66.83
N HIS A 381 -22.79 -65.09 67.26
CA HIS A 381 -21.85 -65.76 68.16
C HIS A 381 -22.52 -66.15 69.50
N GLY A 382 -23.31 -65.24 70.09
CA GLY A 382 -24.08 -65.56 71.30
C GLY A 382 -25.11 -66.67 71.09
N ALA A 383 -25.80 -66.69 69.93
CA ALA A 383 -26.72 -67.77 69.58
C ALA A 383 -25.99 -69.11 69.38
N HIS A 384 -24.80 -69.10 68.79
CA HIS A 384 -23.94 -70.27 68.62
C HIS A 384 -23.53 -70.87 69.97
N ASP A 385 -23.16 -70.05 70.95
CA ASP A 385 -22.82 -70.50 72.31
C ASP A 385 -24.02 -71.13 73.03
N VAL A 386 -25.21 -70.55 72.86
CA VAL A 386 -26.45 -71.11 73.43
C VAL A 386 -26.79 -72.45 72.78
N ALA A 387 -26.73 -72.54 71.45
CA ALA A 387 -27.00 -73.78 70.73
C ALA A 387 -25.99 -74.88 71.06
N THR A 388 -24.70 -74.53 71.22
CA THR A 388 -23.65 -75.48 71.61
C THR A 388 -23.89 -76.04 73.01
N ARG A 389 -24.22 -75.17 73.99
CA ARG A 389 -24.62 -75.63 75.34
C ARG A 389 -25.90 -76.47 75.30
N GLY A 390 -26.87 -76.09 74.47
CA GLY A 390 -28.09 -76.87 74.25
C GLY A 390 -27.79 -78.27 73.73
N SER A 391 -26.89 -78.40 72.76
CA SER A 391 -26.43 -79.68 72.22
C SER A 391 -25.76 -80.55 73.29
N GLN A 392 -24.94 -79.94 74.16
CA GLN A 392 -24.31 -80.64 75.28
C GLN A 392 -25.35 -81.19 76.27
N VAL A 393 -26.34 -80.37 76.67
CA VAL A 393 -27.44 -80.82 77.55
C VAL A 393 -28.22 -81.96 76.92
N VAL A 394 -28.55 -81.86 75.62
CA VAL A 394 -29.24 -82.95 74.90
C VAL A 394 -28.41 -84.22 74.90
N SER A 395 -27.09 -84.14 74.68
CA SER A 395 -26.17 -85.29 74.76
C SER A 395 -26.15 -85.94 76.15
N GLU A 396 -26.20 -85.16 77.22
CA GLU A 396 -26.32 -85.67 78.59
C GLU A 396 -27.66 -86.38 78.82
N VAL A 397 -28.76 -85.86 78.26
CA VAL A 397 -30.08 -86.51 78.32
C VAL A 397 -30.09 -87.83 77.56
N VAL A 398 -29.50 -87.91 76.36
CA VAL A 398 -29.36 -89.19 75.62
C VAL A 398 -28.62 -90.24 76.45
N THR A 399 -27.49 -89.84 77.06
CA THR A 399 -26.70 -90.72 77.94
C THR A 399 -27.52 -91.23 79.12
N THR A 400 -28.36 -90.36 79.68
CA THR A 400 -29.25 -90.72 80.79
C THR A 400 -30.36 -91.67 80.35
N MET A 401 -30.95 -91.46 79.17
CA MET A 401 -31.97 -92.36 78.62
C MET A 401 -31.40 -93.76 78.34
N ASP A 402 -30.19 -93.86 77.81
CA ASP A 402 -29.49 -95.14 77.59
C ASP A 402 -29.23 -95.89 78.91
N ALA A 403 -28.83 -95.16 79.96
CA ALA A 403 -28.67 -95.71 81.31
C ALA A 403 -30.01 -96.21 81.88
N ILE A 404 -31.11 -95.46 81.71
CA ILE A 404 -32.45 -95.87 82.14
C ILE A 404 -32.93 -97.10 81.37
N GLN A 405 -32.69 -97.15 80.05
CA GLN A 405 -33.03 -98.30 79.21
C GLN A 405 -32.29 -99.56 79.68
N THR A 406 -30.98 -99.44 79.93
CA THR A 406 -30.16 -100.53 80.46
C THR A 406 -30.66 -101.01 81.83
N ALA A 407 -30.98 -100.08 82.74
CA ALA A 407 -31.54 -100.40 84.05
C ALA A 407 -32.90 -101.12 83.93
N SER A 408 -33.76 -100.67 83.02
CA SER A 408 -35.09 -101.25 82.78
C SER A 408 -34.99 -102.68 82.26
N HIS A 409 -34.08 -102.95 81.31
CA HIS A 409 -33.79 -104.31 80.85
C HIS A 409 -33.33 -105.23 81.98
N ARG A 410 -32.44 -104.74 82.85
CA ARG A 410 -31.96 -105.50 84.00
C ARG A 410 -33.07 -105.82 84.99
N ILE A 411 -34.01 -104.90 85.24
CA ILE A 411 -35.20 -105.16 86.05
C ILE A 411 -36.09 -106.22 85.38
N GLY A 412 -36.26 -106.16 84.06
CA GLY A 412 -37.00 -107.18 83.30
C GLY A 412 -36.40 -108.58 83.44
N ASP A 413 -35.07 -108.70 83.41
CA ASP A 413 -34.35 -109.95 83.65
C ASP A 413 -34.54 -110.48 85.08
N ILE A 414 -34.44 -109.61 86.09
CA ILE A 414 -34.69 -109.97 87.49
C ILE A 414 -36.13 -110.45 87.67
N THR A 415 -37.10 -109.77 87.06
CA THR A 415 -38.51 -110.13 87.13
C THR A 415 -38.77 -111.50 86.50
N ARG A 416 -38.06 -111.85 85.42
CA ARG A 416 -38.09 -113.20 84.81
C ARG A 416 -37.57 -114.27 85.78
N VAL A 417 -36.52 -113.97 86.55
CA VAL A 417 -36.00 -114.86 87.59
C VAL A 417 -37.01 -115.04 88.72
N ILE A 418 -37.66 -113.96 89.17
CA ILE A 418 -38.69 -114.01 90.22
C ILE A 418 -39.88 -114.87 89.79
N ASP A 419 -40.38 -114.71 88.56
CA ASP A 419 -41.43 -115.56 87.98
C ASP A 419 -41.00 -117.04 87.95
N GLY A 420 -39.73 -117.30 87.58
CA GLY A 420 -39.14 -118.64 87.65
C GLY A 420 -39.10 -119.23 89.06
N ILE A 421 -38.72 -118.44 90.08
CA ILE A 421 -38.72 -118.85 91.49
C ILE A 421 -40.16 -119.12 91.96
N ALA A 422 -41.11 -118.27 91.60
CA ALA A 422 -42.53 -118.44 91.92
C ALA A 422 -43.08 -119.74 91.30
N PHE A 423 -42.76 -120.02 90.03
CA PHE A 423 -43.13 -121.28 89.38
C PHE A 423 -42.53 -122.51 90.08
N GLN A 424 -41.23 -122.49 90.38
CA GLN A 424 -40.56 -123.57 91.11
C GLN A 424 -41.18 -123.79 92.50
N THR A 425 -41.49 -122.70 93.22
CA THR A 425 -42.14 -122.74 94.54
C THR A 425 -43.55 -123.32 94.46
N ASN A 426 -44.31 -122.98 93.41
CA ASN A 426 -45.63 -123.54 93.16
C ASN A 426 -45.58 -125.07 92.90
N ILE A 427 -44.57 -125.56 92.17
CA ILE A 427 -44.35 -127.00 91.96
C ILE A 427 -43.91 -127.71 93.25
N LEU A 428 -42.99 -127.11 94.02
CA LEU A 428 -42.55 -127.63 95.32
C LEU A 428 -43.72 -127.73 96.30
N ALA A 429 -44.56 -126.70 96.37
CA ALA A 429 -45.75 -126.66 97.22
C ALA A 429 -46.79 -127.70 96.78
N LEU A 430 -46.99 -127.91 95.48
CA LEU A 430 -47.82 -128.98 94.95
C LEU A 430 -47.29 -130.36 95.36
N ASN A 431 -46.00 -130.61 95.20
CA ASN A 431 -45.36 -131.86 95.62
C ASN A 431 -45.52 -132.10 97.13
N ALA A 432 -45.33 -131.06 97.95
CA ALA A 432 -45.53 -131.12 99.39
C ALA A 432 -46.99 -131.39 99.77
N ALA A 433 -47.96 -130.78 99.07
CA ALA A 433 -49.38 -131.03 99.29
C ALA A 433 -49.77 -132.49 98.95
N VAL A 434 -49.19 -133.05 97.88
CA VAL A 434 -49.38 -134.46 97.49
C VAL A 434 -48.80 -135.40 98.55
N GLU A 435 -47.59 -135.15 99.03
CA GLU A 435 -46.96 -136.00 100.06
C GLU A 435 -47.68 -135.87 101.41
N ALA A 436 -48.18 -134.67 101.76
CA ALA A 436 -49.02 -134.45 102.92
C ALA A 436 -50.37 -135.20 102.84
N ALA A 437 -50.99 -135.25 101.66
CA ALA A 437 -52.19 -136.06 101.42
C ALA A 437 -51.89 -137.57 101.54
N ARG A 438 -50.69 -137.99 101.13
CA ARG A 438 -50.21 -139.38 101.22
C ARG A 438 -50.01 -139.84 102.67
N ALA A 439 -49.66 -138.92 103.58
CA ALA A 439 -49.48 -139.17 105.01
C ALA A 439 -50.80 -139.23 105.83
N GLY A 440 -51.96 -139.04 105.20
CA GLY A 440 -53.28 -139.15 105.85
C GLY A 440 -53.52 -138.10 106.94
N GLU A 441 -54.13 -138.49 108.07
CA GLU A 441 -54.50 -137.55 109.15
C GLU A 441 -53.28 -136.85 109.80
N GLN A 442 -52.09 -137.47 109.77
CA GLN A 442 -50.86 -136.88 110.31
C GLN A 442 -50.29 -135.76 109.41
N GLY A 443 -50.72 -135.71 108.15
CA GLY A 443 -50.27 -134.72 107.16
C GLY A 443 -51.15 -133.46 107.05
N ARG A 444 -52.31 -133.39 107.73
CA ARG A 444 -53.29 -132.29 107.56
C ARG A 444 -52.69 -130.90 107.78
N GLY A 445 -51.86 -130.72 108.81
CA GLY A 445 -51.19 -129.44 109.07
C GLY A 445 -50.23 -129.04 107.95
N PHE A 446 -49.47 -130.00 107.41
CA PHE A 446 -48.56 -129.78 106.29
C PHE A 446 -49.30 -129.50 104.98
N ALA A 447 -50.46 -130.14 104.74
CA ALA A 447 -51.26 -129.90 103.56
C ALA A 447 -51.81 -128.45 103.49
N VAL A 448 -52.22 -127.89 104.64
CA VAL A 448 -52.68 -126.49 104.73
C VAL A 448 -51.53 -125.52 104.43
N VAL A 449 -50.36 -125.73 105.06
CA VAL A 449 -49.17 -124.90 104.79
C VAL A 449 -48.75 -125.01 103.31
N ALA A 450 -48.77 -126.21 102.73
CA ALA A 450 -48.46 -126.41 101.32
C ALA A 450 -49.46 -125.69 100.39
N SER A 451 -50.75 -125.67 100.72
CA SER A 451 -51.76 -124.90 99.97
C SER A 451 -51.53 -123.39 100.07
N GLU A 452 -51.16 -122.88 101.26
CA GLU A 452 -50.88 -121.46 101.47
C GLU A 452 -49.62 -121.01 100.72
N VAL A 453 -48.55 -121.80 100.79
CA VAL A 453 -47.31 -121.57 100.03
C VAL A 453 -47.58 -121.59 98.52
N ARG A 454 -48.45 -122.50 98.06
CA ARG A 454 -48.88 -122.57 96.65
C ARG A 454 -49.63 -121.31 96.22
N SER A 455 -50.59 -120.85 97.03
CA SER A 455 -51.34 -119.62 96.76
C SER A 455 -50.42 -118.40 96.73
N LEU A 456 -49.47 -118.29 97.66
CA LEU A 456 -48.47 -117.22 97.69
C LEU A 456 -47.56 -117.24 96.46
N ALA A 457 -47.16 -118.43 96.01
CA ALA A 457 -46.37 -118.61 94.80
C ALA A 457 -47.14 -118.17 93.53
N GLN A 458 -48.44 -118.53 93.42
CA GLN A 458 -49.29 -118.06 92.32
C GLN A 458 -49.46 -116.54 92.33
N ARG A 459 -49.71 -115.93 93.50
CA ARG A 459 -49.78 -114.47 93.65
C ARG A 459 -48.45 -113.77 93.30
N SER A 460 -47.32 -114.38 93.64
CA SER A 460 -45.98 -113.86 93.31
C SER A 460 -45.71 -113.91 91.80
N ALA A 461 -46.14 -114.98 91.12
CA ALA A 461 -46.03 -115.09 89.67
C ALA A 461 -46.92 -114.07 88.94
N GLU A 462 -48.15 -113.87 89.42
CA GLU A 462 -49.07 -112.86 88.88
C GLU A 462 -48.51 -111.43 89.04
N ALA A 463 -48.02 -111.08 90.23
CA ALA A 463 -47.35 -109.81 90.48
C ALA A 463 -46.08 -109.63 89.62
N ALA A 464 -45.26 -110.68 89.45
CA ALA A 464 -44.10 -110.63 88.58
C ALA A 464 -44.50 -110.39 87.11
N LYS A 465 -45.60 -110.99 86.65
CA LYS A 465 -46.12 -110.77 85.29
C LYS A 465 -46.65 -109.34 85.09
N GLU A 466 -47.32 -108.76 86.07
CA GLU A 466 -47.73 -107.35 86.05
C GLU A 466 -46.53 -106.40 86.00
N ILE A 467 -45.54 -106.61 86.87
CA ILE A 467 -44.28 -105.83 86.87
C ILE A 467 -43.60 -105.94 85.50
N LYS A 468 -43.52 -107.14 84.93
CA LYS A 468 -42.94 -107.33 83.59
C LYS A 468 -43.67 -106.49 82.54
N GLY A 469 -45.01 -106.47 82.54
CA GLY A 469 -45.78 -105.64 81.61
C GLY A 469 -45.47 -104.15 81.75
N LEU A 470 -45.33 -103.65 82.98
CA LEU A 470 -44.94 -102.25 83.24
C LEU A 470 -43.51 -101.94 82.78
N ILE A 471 -42.58 -102.87 82.97
CA ILE A 471 -41.19 -102.72 82.51
C ILE A 471 -41.10 -102.74 80.99
N ASP A 472 -41.80 -103.67 80.33
CA ASP A 472 -41.85 -103.73 78.86
C ASP A 472 -42.42 -102.41 78.28
N ALA A 473 -43.48 -101.87 78.89
CA ALA A 473 -44.04 -100.56 78.52
C ALA A 473 -43.05 -99.40 78.77
N SER A 474 -42.31 -99.44 79.89
CA SER A 474 -41.30 -98.42 80.22
C SER A 474 -40.13 -98.44 79.24
N VAL A 475 -39.66 -99.62 78.82
CA VAL A 475 -38.60 -99.77 77.81
C VAL A 475 -39.02 -99.12 76.49
N VAL A 476 -40.26 -99.34 76.04
CA VAL A 476 -40.79 -98.70 74.82
C VAL A 476 -40.79 -97.17 74.96
N GLN A 477 -41.33 -96.63 76.07
CA GLN A 477 -41.38 -95.19 76.30
C GLN A 477 -39.99 -94.54 76.37
N VAL A 478 -39.03 -95.20 77.01
CA VAL A 478 -37.64 -94.71 77.10
C VAL A 478 -36.97 -94.75 75.72
N THR A 479 -37.23 -95.79 74.92
CA THR A 479 -36.70 -95.90 73.55
C THR A 479 -37.24 -94.78 72.66
N ASP A 480 -38.56 -94.51 72.73
CA ASP A 480 -39.18 -93.40 71.99
C ASP A 480 -38.65 -92.03 72.46
N GLY A 481 -38.47 -91.86 73.78
CA GLY A 481 -37.86 -90.67 74.37
C GLY A 481 -36.43 -90.46 73.92
N ALA A 482 -35.60 -91.51 73.91
CA ALA A 482 -34.23 -91.46 73.42
C ALA A 482 -34.17 -91.03 71.96
N ARG A 483 -35.06 -91.56 71.11
CA ARG A 483 -35.16 -91.17 69.70
C ARG A 483 -35.51 -89.68 69.53
N LEU A 484 -36.52 -89.19 70.25
CA LEU A 484 -36.92 -87.78 70.17
C LEU A 484 -35.82 -86.83 70.63
N VAL A 485 -35.08 -87.19 71.68
CA VAL A 485 -33.96 -86.40 72.19
C VAL A 485 -32.79 -86.43 71.20
N GLN A 486 -32.53 -87.57 70.55
CA GLN A 486 -31.51 -87.66 69.50
C GLN A 486 -31.86 -86.81 68.28
N ASP A 487 -33.12 -86.82 67.83
CA ASP A 487 -33.61 -85.94 66.76
C ASP A 487 -33.42 -84.46 67.16
N ALA A 488 -33.76 -84.09 68.39
CA ALA A 488 -33.55 -82.73 68.91
C ALA A 488 -32.06 -82.33 68.92
N GLY A 489 -31.16 -83.27 69.21
CA GLY A 489 -29.71 -83.06 69.17
C GLY A 489 -29.21 -82.80 67.75
N GLN A 490 -29.73 -83.55 66.78
CA GLN A 490 -29.42 -83.33 65.36
C GLN A 490 -29.89 -81.94 64.90
N THR A 491 -31.12 -81.54 65.24
CA THR A 491 -31.62 -80.19 64.92
C THR A 491 -30.77 -79.10 65.57
N MET A 492 -30.26 -79.31 66.79
CA MET A 492 -29.35 -78.36 67.43
C MET A 492 -28.02 -78.23 66.66
N GLY A 493 -27.49 -79.34 66.13
CA GLY A 493 -26.33 -79.32 65.25
C GLY A 493 -26.56 -78.54 63.94
N GLU A 494 -27.75 -78.66 63.34
CA GLU A 494 -28.14 -77.88 62.16
C GLU A 494 -28.24 -76.39 62.46
N ILE A 495 -28.75 -76.01 63.64
CA ILE A 495 -28.77 -74.61 64.12
C ILE A 495 -27.35 -74.07 64.26
N VAL A 496 -26.44 -74.82 64.91
CA VAL A 496 -25.04 -74.44 65.09
C VAL A 496 -24.38 -74.15 63.74
N SER A 497 -24.58 -75.02 62.74
CA SER A 497 -24.06 -74.84 61.38
C SER A 497 -24.64 -73.61 60.68
N SER A 498 -25.97 -73.42 60.78
CA SER A 498 -26.67 -72.28 60.16
C SER A 498 -26.22 -70.94 60.74
N VAL A 499 -26.06 -70.87 62.07
CA VAL A 499 -25.58 -69.66 62.77
C VAL A 499 -24.12 -69.36 62.42
N ALA A 500 -23.27 -70.39 62.25
CA ALA A 500 -21.91 -70.20 61.75
C ALA A 500 -21.91 -69.61 60.32
N GLY A 501 -22.82 -70.06 59.45
CA GLY A 501 -23.03 -69.48 58.12
C GLY A 501 -23.43 -68.00 58.17
N VAL A 502 -24.36 -67.63 59.04
CA VAL A 502 -24.75 -66.22 59.24
C VAL A 502 -23.56 -65.37 59.69
N SER A 503 -22.75 -65.86 60.64
CA SER A 503 -21.56 -65.13 61.09
C SER A 503 -20.54 -64.94 59.97
N GLY A 504 -20.39 -65.91 59.06
CA GLY A 504 -19.54 -65.79 57.87
C GLY A 504 -20.03 -64.68 56.94
N ILE A 505 -21.32 -64.67 56.60
CA ILE A 505 -21.93 -63.62 55.76
C ILE A 505 -21.75 -62.24 56.39
N MET A 506 -21.93 -62.11 57.72
CA MET A 506 -21.73 -60.83 58.40
C MET A 506 -20.28 -60.34 58.33
N ALA A 507 -19.30 -61.25 58.38
CA ALA A 507 -17.88 -60.90 58.20
C ALA A 507 -17.62 -60.39 56.77
N GLU A 508 -18.19 -61.05 55.75
CA GLU A 508 -18.10 -60.60 54.35
C GLU A 508 -18.75 -59.22 54.15
N ILE A 509 -19.94 -58.97 54.71
CA ILE A 509 -20.62 -57.66 54.64
C ILE A 509 -19.78 -56.58 55.33
N SER A 510 -19.21 -56.85 56.50
CA SER A 510 -18.34 -55.90 57.20
C SER A 510 -17.12 -55.55 56.37
N SER A 511 -16.47 -56.55 55.76
CA SER A 511 -15.30 -56.34 54.90
C SER A 511 -15.66 -55.52 53.65
N ALA A 512 -16.75 -55.89 52.97
CA ALA A 512 -17.23 -55.18 51.79
C ALA A 512 -17.62 -53.73 52.11
N SER A 513 -18.24 -53.49 53.27
CA SER A 513 -18.60 -52.14 53.72
C SER A 513 -17.36 -51.28 54.00
N GLN A 514 -16.28 -51.88 54.53
CA GLN A 514 -15.01 -51.19 54.73
C GLN A 514 -14.32 -50.82 53.42
N GLU A 515 -14.37 -51.70 52.43
CA GLU A 515 -13.87 -51.41 51.07
C GLU A 515 -14.71 -50.32 50.38
N GLN A 516 -16.04 -50.37 50.52
CA GLN A 516 -16.94 -49.31 50.04
C GLN A 516 -16.63 -47.96 50.67
N ALA A 517 -16.37 -47.92 51.99
CA ALA A 517 -16.00 -46.68 52.66
C ALA A 517 -14.70 -46.08 52.10
N ALA A 518 -13.68 -46.92 51.86
CA ALA A 518 -12.44 -46.48 51.23
C ALA A 518 -12.65 -46.00 49.78
N GLY A 519 -13.54 -46.67 49.02
CA GLY A 519 -13.94 -46.24 47.68
C GLY A 519 -14.66 -44.89 47.68
N ILE A 520 -15.56 -44.68 48.63
CA ILE A 520 -16.28 -43.41 48.83
C ILE A 520 -15.30 -42.28 49.19
N ASP A 521 -14.34 -42.51 50.09
CA ASP A 521 -13.31 -41.52 50.42
C ASP A 521 -12.52 -41.07 49.16
N GLN A 522 -12.26 -41.99 48.23
CA GLN A 522 -11.60 -41.66 46.97
C GLN A 522 -12.51 -40.85 46.03
N VAL A 523 -13.80 -41.17 45.98
CA VAL A 523 -14.78 -40.37 45.22
C VAL A 523 -14.89 -38.97 45.81
N ASN A 524 -14.94 -38.82 47.14
CA ASN A 524 -14.95 -37.51 47.81
C ASN A 524 -13.74 -36.64 47.44
N ARG A 525 -12.54 -37.23 47.37
CA ARG A 525 -11.34 -36.50 46.89
C ARG A 525 -11.49 -36.03 45.43
N THR A 526 -12.07 -36.87 44.57
CA THR A 526 -12.33 -36.51 43.18
C THR A 526 -13.36 -35.38 43.08
N VAL A 527 -14.43 -35.43 43.87
CA VAL A 527 -15.45 -34.36 43.94
C VAL A 527 -14.81 -33.04 44.40
N ALA A 528 -13.93 -33.07 45.41
CA ALA A 528 -13.20 -31.88 45.84
C ALA A 528 -12.28 -31.31 44.75
N GLN A 529 -11.61 -32.16 43.97
CA GLN A 529 -10.82 -31.71 42.82
C GLN A 529 -11.68 -31.12 41.70
N MET A 530 -12.88 -31.67 41.47
CA MET A 530 -13.85 -31.12 40.51
C MET A 530 -14.39 -29.78 40.98
N ASP A 531 -14.59 -29.58 42.30
CA ASP A 531 -14.97 -28.29 42.87
C ASP A 531 -13.89 -27.24 42.65
N ASP A 532 -12.62 -27.55 42.96
CA ASP A 532 -11.47 -26.69 42.70
C ASP A 532 -11.39 -26.26 41.22
N ALA A 533 -11.57 -27.22 40.29
CA ALA A 533 -11.59 -26.93 38.86
C ALA A 533 -12.81 -26.10 38.44
N THR A 534 -13.97 -26.32 39.06
CA THR A 534 -15.19 -25.52 38.83
C THR A 534 -14.98 -24.07 39.25
N GLN A 535 -14.37 -23.84 40.41
CA GLN A 535 -14.03 -22.49 40.88
C GLN A 535 -12.99 -21.82 39.98
N GLN A 536 -11.99 -22.57 39.52
CA GLN A 536 -10.99 -22.06 38.58
C GLN A 536 -11.61 -21.70 37.23
N ASN A 537 -12.57 -22.49 36.74
CA ASN A 537 -13.33 -22.16 35.54
C ASN A 537 -14.13 -20.87 35.71
N ALA A 538 -14.77 -20.66 36.87
CA ALA A 538 -15.50 -19.42 37.14
C ALA A 538 -14.56 -18.20 37.09
N ALA A 539 -13.38 -18.28 37.70
CA ALA A 539 -12.37 -17.21 37.62
C ALA A 539 -11.90 -16.96 36.18
N LEU A 540 -11.62 -18.03 35.42
CA LEU A 540 -11.23 -17.92 34.01
C LEU A 540 -12.32 -17.29 33.14
N VAL A 541 -13.59 -17.61 33.41
CA VAL A 541 -14.74 -17.01 32.72
C VAL A 541 -14.83 -15.50 32.98
N GLU A 542 -14.61 -15.06 34.23
CA GLU A 542 -14.56 -13.63 34.56
C GLU A 542 -13.41 -12.93 33.83
N GLU A 543 -12.20 -13.50 33.87
CA GLU A 543 -11.02 -12.95 33.18
C GLU A 543 -11.22 -12.87 31.66
N ALA A 544 -11.72 -13.96 31.05
CA ALA A 544 -11.95 -14.04 29.62
C ALA A 544 -13.06 -13.08 29.18
N SER A 545 -14.10 -12.89 29.99
CA SER A 545 -15.17 -11.93 29.72
C SER A 545 -14.68 -10.49 29.79
N ALA A 546 -13.82 -10.17 30.77
CA ALA A 546 -13.17 -8.87 30.85
C ALA A 546 -12.27 -8.62 29.63
N ALA A 547 -11.50 -9.62 29.19
CA ALA A 547 -10.65 -9.53 28.01
C ALA A 547 -11.48 -9.33 26.72
N ALA A 548 -12.60 -10.05 26.56
CA ALA A 548 -13.50 -9.89 25.43
C ALA A 548 -14.09 -8.47 25.34
N ARG A 549 -14.56 -7.92 26.47
CA ARG A 549 -15.07 -6.53 26.54
C ARG A 549 -13.98 -5.50 26.24
N LEU A 550 -12.74 -5.75 26.67
CA LEU A 550 -11.61 -4.88 26.34
C LEU A 550 -11.29 -4.90 24.83
N LEU A 551 -11.33 -6.07 24.19
CA LEU A 551 -11.15 -6.20 22.75
C LEU A 551 -12.26 -5.49 21.97
N GLU A 552 -13.51 -5.61 22.43
CA GLU A 552 -14.65 -4.90 21.83
C GLU A 552 -14.47 -3.38 21.94
N ALA A 553 -14.06 -2.87 23.10
CA ALA A 553 -13.76 -1.45 23.30
C ALA A 553 -12.59 -0.97 22.41
N GLN A 554 -11.50 -1.73 22.34
CA GLN A 554 -10.36 -1.39 21.46
C GLN A 554 -10.76 -1.40 19.98
N ALA A 555 -11.63 -2.33 19.56
CA ALA A 555 -12.15 -2.35 18.21
C ALA A 555 -13.06 -1.14 17.93
N ALA A 556 -13.89 -0.73 18.89
CA ALA A 556 -14.68 0.49 18.77
C ALA A 556 -13.78 1.73 18.64
N ASP A 557 -12.74 1.85 19.46
CA ASP A 557 -11.78 2.96 19.42
C ASP A 557 -11.03 3.02 18.08
N LEU A 558 -10.57 1.88 17.55
CA LEU A 558 -9.93 1.81 16.23
C LEU A 558 -10.89 2.21 15.11
N THR A 559 -12.15 1.77 15.19
CA THR A 559 -13.19 2.16 14.23
C THR A 559 -13.40 3.67 14.25
N GLN A 560 -13.47 4.27 15.44
CA GLN A 560 -13.63 5.72 15.60
C GLN A 560 -12.39 6.50 15.10
N ALA A 561 -11.17 6.02 15.41
CA ALA A 561 -9.94 6.64 14.96
C ALA A 561 -9.83 6.66 13.43
N VAL A 562 -10.27 5.58 12.77
CA VAL A 562 -10.23 5.45 11.32
C VAL A 562 -11.44 6.13 10.64
N ALA A 563 -12.53 6.40 11.38
CA ALA A 563 -13.71 7.10 10.85
C ALA A 563 -13.45 8.55 10.41
N VAL A 564 -12.36 9.16 10.88
CA VAL A 564 -11.89 10.47 10.38
C VAL A 564 -11.55 10.39 8.88
N PHE A 565 -11.05 9.23 8.43
CA PHE A 565 -10.74 9.00 7.03
C PHE A 565 -12.01 8.63 6.25
N ARG A 566 -12.42 9.55 5.37
CA ARG A 566 -13.56 9.39 4.48
C ARG A 566 -13.09 8.77 3.18
N HIS A 567 -13.80 7.72 2.79
CA HIS A 567 -13.69 7.08 1.50
C HIS A 567 -15.11 6.66 1.09
N GLN A 568 -15.51 6.95 -0.14
CA GLN A 568 -16.72 6.40 -0.72
C GLN A 568 -16.49 4.92 -0.94
N GLU A 569 -17.13 4.09 -0.10
CA GLU A 569 -17.35 2.69 -0.46
C GLU A 569 -17.99 2.67 -1.84
N GLN A 570 -17.23 2.27 -2.86
CA GLN A 570 -17.79 1.92 -4.15
C GLN A 570 -18.71 0.73 -3.89
N ALA A 571 -19.99 1.01 -3.68
CA ALA A 571 -21.03 0.01 -3.61
C ALA A 571 -20.90 -0.85 -4.88
N TYR A 572 -20.35 -2.05 -4.71
CA TYR A 572 -20.26 -3.04 -5.75
C TYR A 572 -21.70 -3.33 -6.21
N ARG A 573 -22.08 -2.74 -7.34
CA ARG A 573 -23.27 -3.14 -8.08
C ARG A 573 -22.85 -4.40 -8.84
N PRO A 574 -23.30 -5.61 -8.43
CA PRO A 574 -23.06 -6.79 -9.25
C PRO A 574 -23.66 -6.51 -10.64
N ALA A 575 -22.84 -6.67 -11.68
CA ALA A 575 -23.31 -6.57 -13.05
C ALA A 575 -24.46 -7.57 -13.23
N ALA A 576 -25.64 -7.05 -13.57
CA ALA A 576 -26.78 -7.88 -13.92
C ALA A 576 -26.36 -8.75 -15.11
N VAL A 577 -26.31 -10.06 -14.88
CA VAL A 577 -26.06 -11.06 -15.92
C VAL A 577 -27.28 -11.02 -16.85
N ALA A 578 -27.04 -10.65 -18.11
CA ALA A 578 -28.03 -10.63 -19.19
C ALA A 578 -28.23 -12.03 -19.79
#